data_AF-A0A6I7PED9-F1
#
_entry.id   AF-A0A6I7PED9-F1
#
_cell.length_a   1.000
_cell.length_b   1.000
_cell.length_c   1.000
_cell.angle_alpha   90.00
_cell.angle_beta   90.00
_cell.angle_gamma   90.00
#
_symmetry.space_group_name_H-M   'P 1'
#
loop_
_entity.id
_entity.type
_entity.pdbx_description
1 polymer ?
#
loop_
_entity_poly.entity_id
_entity_poly.type
_entity_poly.pdbx_seq_one_letter_code
_entity_poly.pdbx_strand_id
1 'polypeptide(L)'
;MGAGQWYRTLLRVIVLISLLPFSLAAQHNGDRQLAMVYVAEASSLLQRGEHGAAADVARRGLQFAEDSSDLHALLATAHLPSVERTQQVLEAFERAFEHDRFVRLDATDVAADYARLLLRVGRPSDAVALLESLRVDTLLYPDLLYMESRALFALGRVRHGEQRASAGIRVYLDDPRFFRLLLERQPVAGYRDYLAVRRYERDSVDYRRLLLTYAERVNPTPHRREVLEHYFRGGGEDALASLLLLQDGRDQAAELERFRRLGGDREHDLLLRAYAALNGQLRQMLVEQMRDFEGQLIVDSDRNGVPEQLMDFRDGQLERWRIDARQDGVVELDVEFREAVPHRVEQRGPAGFSLLEYGNYPEVRTIRFENDEVTVYYPIAERLEILLLDPETAAFGDPADENRLPAVLQPLRLHPQGLLVDRDAVERNAAYVEHFRYGAQRPYRVTELADGVPLRSVEDLTGDGSVDHILIYRDGQPMEGMRDLLGSGRFEVLEQYRDGRLYRLSVISEPGQAAEFYQEFNDLEILRWDFDRDGIPDVEERYFGDQLIMRLYASGADGVFDLPIGFLREILNSGIIE
;
A
#
# COMPACT_ATOMS: atom_id res chain seq x y z
N MET A 1 -54.92 38.49 40.22
CA MET A 1 -54.63 38.02 38.84
C MET A 1 -53.13 37.84 38.71
N GLY A 2 -52.53 36.65 38.58
CA GLY A 2 -53.03 35.30 38.70
C GLY A 2 -51.82 34.36 38.73
N ALA A 3 -51.48 33.83 39.92
CA ALA A 3 -50.44 32.81 40.12
C ALA A 3 -50.67 31.52 39.28
N GLY A 4 -51.85 31.38 38.65
CA GLY A 4 -52.15 30.34 37.67
C GLY A 4 -51.52 30.51 36.28
N GLN A 5 -50.95 31.68 35.94
CA GLN A 5 -50.32 31.89 34.63
C GLN A 5 -48.89 31.34 34.57
N TRP A 6 -48.12 31.47 35.66
CA TRP A 6 -46.78 30.88 35.78
C TRP A 6 -46.80 29.36 35.86
N TYR A 7 -47.77 28.78 36.57
CA TYR A 7 -47.93 27.33 36.65
C TYR A 7 -48.29 26.69 35.29
N ARG A 8 -49.05 27.41 34.44
CA ARG A 8 -49.41 26.95 33.09
C ARG A 8 -48.25 27.02 32.09
N THR A 9 -47.32 27.98 32.25
CA THR A 9 -46.13 28.08 31.40
C THR A 9 -45.09 27.03 31.79
N LEU A 10 -44.89 26.77 33.09
CA LEU A 10 -43.98 25.73 33.59
C LEU A 10 -44.47 24.30 33.27
N LEU A 11 -45.78 24.03 33.38
CA LEU A 11 -46.35 22.75 32.92
C LEU A 11 -46.24 22.56 31.40
N ARG A 12 -46.34 23.62 30.59
CA ARG A 12 -46.17 23.54 29.13
C ARG A 12 -44.71 23.26 28.74
N VAL A 13 -43.74 23.82 29.44
CA VAL A 13 -42.30 23.56 29.21
C VAL A 13 -41.91 22.15 29.68
N ILE A 14 -42.43 21.66 30.80
CA ILE A 14 -42.17 20.29 31.27
C ILE A 14 -42.83 19.25 30.35
N VAL A 15 -44.02 19.53 29.79
CA VAL A 15 -44.68 18.66 28.80
C VAL A 15 -43.98 18.70 27.44
N LEU A 16 -43.40 19.83 27.02
CA LEU A 16 -42.58 19.92 25.79
C LEU A 16 -41.22 19.21 25.94
N ILE A 17 -40.60 19.26 27.12
CA ILE A 17 -39.34 18.57 27.42
C ILE A 17 -39.55 17.06 27.65
N SER A 18 -40.72 16.61 28.12
CA SER A 18 -41.05 15.18 28.25
C SER A 18 -41.57 14.55 26.95
N LEU A 19 -41.98 15.34 25.95
CA LEU A 19 -42.40 14.85 24.62
C LEU A 19 -41.24 14.78 23.60
N LEU A 20 -40.15 15.52 23.80
CA LEU A 20 -38.94 15.46 22.96
C LEU A 20 -38.18 14.11 22.99
N PRO A 21 -38.00 13.41 24.13
CA PRO A 21 -37.38 12.08 24.13
C PRO A 21 -38.29 11.00 23.53
N PHE A 22 -39.62 11.20 23.51
CA PHE A 22 -40.56 10.26 22.92
C PHE A 22 -40.56 10.31 21.39
N SER A 23 -40.39 11.47 20.76
CA SER A 23 -40.30 11.57 19.30
C SER A 23 -38.98 11.02 18.76
N LEU A 24 -37.86 11.26 19.43
CA LEU A 24 -36.55 10.73 19.04
C LEU A 24 -36.46 9.21 19.24
N ALA A 25 -36.98 8.67 20.36
CA ALA A 25 -37.00 7.23 20.58
C ALA A 25 -37.96 6.50 19.62
N ALA A 26 -39.11 7.09 19.30
CA ALA A 26 -40.03 6.54 18.31
C ALA A 26 -39.44 6.58 16.88
N GLN A 27 -38.75 7.67 16.54
CA GLN A 27 -38.04 7.80 15.26
C GLN A 27 -36.90 6.77 15.14
N HIS A 28 -36.03 6.65 16.16
CA HIS A 28 -35.00 5.60 16.21
C HIS A 28 -35.57 4.18 16.10
N ASN A 29 -36.75 3.92 16.69
CA ASN A 29 -37.39 2.61 16.58
C ASN A 29 -37.95 2.37 15.17
N GLY A 30 -38.51 3.41 14.53
CA GLY A 30 -38.93 3.37 13.14
C GLY A 30 -37.77 3.15 12.17
N ASP A 31 -36.66 3.86 12.37
CA ASP A 31 -35.44 3.76 11.55
C ASP A 31 -34.83 2.35 11.65
N ARG A 32 -34.80 1.76 12.85
CA ARG A 32 -34.35 0.37 13.04
C ARG A 32 -35.27 -0.66 12.38
N GLN A 33 -36.59 -0.48 12.47
CA GLN A 33 -37.53 -1.36 11.80
C GLN A 33 -37.39 -1.27 10.27
N LEU A 34 -37.14 -0.07 9.76
CA LEU A 34 -36.90 0.15 8.34
C LEU A 34 -35.56 -0.47 7.89
N ALA A 35 -34.49 -0.32 8.68
CA ALA A 35 -33.22 -1.00 8.44
C ALA A 35 -33.37 -2.52 8.35
N MET A 36 -34.22 -3.14 9.18
CA MET A 36 -34.51 -4.58 9.09
C MET A 36 -35.19 -4.99 7.79
N VAL A 37 -35.95 -4.11 7.13
CA VAL A 37 -36.51 -4.35 5.80
C VAL A 37 -35.38 -4.38 4.77
N TYR A 38 -34.45 -3.41 4.84
CA TYR A 38 -33.26 -3.37 3.98
C TYR A 38 -32.37 -4.60 4.16
N VAL A 39 -32.15 -5.07 5.40
CA VAL A 39 -31.43 -6.33 5.67
C VAL A 39 -32.10 -7.49 4.95
N ALA A 40 -33.43 -7.65 5.08
CA ALA A 40 -34.15 -8.75 4.45
C ALA A 40 -34.09 -8.71 2.92
N GLU A 41 -34.21 -7.52 2.33
CA GLU A 41 -34.13 -7.33 0.88
C GLU A 41 -32.72 -7.61 0.35
N ALA A 42 -31.68 -7.08 1.01
CA ALA A 42 -30.29 -7.31 0.63
C ALA A 42 -29.91 -8.80 0.72
N SER A 43 -30.32 -9.51 1.79
CA SER A 43 -30.12 -10.96 1.90
C SER A 43 -30.79 -11.72 0.75
N SER A 44 -32.01 -11.34 0.37
CA SER A 44 -32.74 -11.96 -0.75
C SER A 44 -32.07 -11.72 -2.10
N LEU A 45 -31.50 -10.53 -2.30
CA LEU A 45 -30.72 -10.20 -3.50
C LEU A 45 -29.41 -11.02 -3.57
N LEU A 46 -28.70 -11.17 -2.45
CA LEU A 46 -27.51 -12.03 -2.40
C LEU A 46 -27.82 -13.49 -2.72
N GLN A 47 -28.93 -14.03 -2.21
CA GLN A 47 -29.37 -15.39 -2.53
C GLN A 47 -29.66 -15.59 -4.02
N ARG A 48 -30.02 -14.52 -4.74
CA ARG A 48 -30.21 -14.51 -6.20
C ARG A 48 -28.94 -14.22 -7.00
N GLY A 49 -27.80 -13.98 -6.32
CA GLY A 49 -26.54 -13.58 -6.96
C GLY A 49 -26.52 -12.12 -7.45
N GLU A 50 -27.48 -11.29 -7.05
CA GLU A 50 -27.58 -9.87 -7.44
C GLU A 50 -26.71 -8.99 -6.52
N HIS A 51 -25.40 -9.24 -6.53
CA HIS A 51 -24.42 -8.62 -5.63
C HIS A 51 -24.44 -7.08 -5.65
N GLY A 52 -24.47 -6.46 -6.84
CA GLY A 52 -24.49 -5.01 -6.96
C GLY A 52 -25.76 -4.37 -6.35
N ALA A 53 -26.93 -4.95 -6.63
CA ALA A 53 -28.18 -4.48 -6.08
C ALA A 53 -28.24 -4.68 -4.55
N ALA A 54 -27.73 -5.80 -4.05
CA ALA A 54 -27.63 -6.06 -2.61
C ALA A 54 -26.78 -5.00 -1.90
N ALA A 55 -25.64 -4.63 -2.48
CA ALA A 55 -24.77 -3.57 -1.94
C ALA A 55 -25.48 -2.20 -1.89
N ASP A 56 -26.21 -1.84 -2.94
CA ASP A 56 -26.96 -0.57 -2.99
C ASP A 56 -28.11 -0.54 -1.97
N VAL A 57 -28.82 -1.66 -1.79
CA VAL A 57 -29.85 -1.82 -0.75
C VAL A 57 -29.24 -1.72 0.64
N ALA A 58 -28.13 -2.41 0.91
CA ALA A 58 -27.45 -2.35 2.19
C ALA A 58 -26.98 -0.93 2.53
N ARG A 59 -26.37 -0.23 1.56
CA ARG A 59 -25.92 1.17 1.72
C ARG A 59 -27.06 2.13 2.02
N ARG A 60 -28.23 1.95 1.40
CA ARG A 60 -29.43 2.74 1.73
C ARG A 60 -29.93 2.44 3.14
N GLY A 61 -29.91 1.17 3.55
CA GLY A 61 -30.24 0.77 4.92
C GLY A 61 -29.35 1.46 5.96
N LEU A 62 -28.05 1.59 5.68
CA LEU A 62 -27.09 2.25 6.57
C LEU A 62 -27.37 3.74 6.78
N GLN A 63 -28.12 4.40 5.88
CA GLN A 63 -28.57 5.78 6.10
C GLN A 63 -29.61 5.91 7.23
N PHE A 64 -30.30 4.82 7.57
CA PHE A 64 -31.28 4.77 8.65
C PHE A 64 -30.70 4.17 9.93
N ALA A 65 -29.76 3.22 9.82
CA ALA A 65 -29.08 2.61 10.95
C ALA A 65 -27.60 2.40 10.62
N GLU A 66 -26.80 3.45 10.82
CA GLU A 66 -25.34 3.44 10.56
C GLU A 66 -24.60 2.40 11.41
N ASP A 67 -25.14 2.08 12.59
CA ASP A 67 -24.58 1.13 13.56
C ASP A 67 -25.06 -0.32 13.36
N SER A 68 -25.71 -0.63 12.24
CA SER A 68 -26.24 -1.97 11.97
C SER A 68 -25.15 -2.93 11.48
N SER A 69 -24.77 -3.88 12.32
CA SER A 69 -23.81 -4.93 11.94
C SER A 69 -24.28 -5.79 10.77
N ASP A 70 -25.58 -6.12 10.71
CA ASP A 70 -26.15 -6.91 9.62
C ASP A 70 -25.97 -6.22 8.25
N LEU A 71 -26.22 -4.90 8.17
CA LEU A 71 -26.11 -4.15 6.92
C LEU A 71 -24.65 -4.00 6.47
N HIS A 72 -23.73 -3.75 7.40
CA HIS A 72 -22.30 -3.73 7.11
C HIS A 72 -21.79 -5.10 6.64
N ALA A 73 -22.20 -6.19 7.29
CA ALA A 73 -21.86 -7.54 6.88
C ALA A 73 -22.41 -7.89 5.49
N LEU A 74 -23.67 -7.53 5.18
CA LEU A 74 -24.25 -7.73 3.86
C LEU A 74 -23.54 -6.92 2.77
N LEU A 75 -23.14 -5.68 3.09
CA LEU A 75 -22.35 -4.86 2.19
C LEU A 75 -20.99 -5.52 1.88
N ALA A 76 -20.32 -6.05 2.91
CA ALA A 76 -19.06 -6.79 2.76
C ALA A 76 -19.25 -8.04 1.89
N THR A 77 -20.23 -8.89 2.21
CA THR A 77 -20.54 -10.10 1.43
C THR A 77 -20.90 -9.79 -0.02
N ALA A 78 -21.61 -8.70 -0.27
CA ALA A 78 -21.95 -8.25 -1.62
C ALA A 78 -20.72 -7.85 -2.45
N HIS A 79 -19.65 -7.38 -1.82
CA HIS A 79 -18.41 -6.99 -2.50
C HIS A 79 -17.30 -8.03 -2.46
N LEU A 80 -17.48 -9.12 -1.69
CA LEU A 80 -16.50 -10.20 -1.55
C LEU A 80 -15.98 -10.80 -2.88
N PRO A 81 -16.79 -10.92 -3.96
CA PRO A 81 -16.30 -11.40 -5.25
C PRO A 81 -15.37 -10.42 -5.99
N SER A 82 -15.33 -9.14 -5.62
CA SER A 82 -14.54 -8.10 -6.31
C SER A 82 -13.21 -7.88 -5.59
N VAL A 83 -12.11 -8.42 -6.14
CA VAL A 83 -10.77 -8.32 -5.54
C VAL A 83 -10.35 -6.86 -5.37
N GLU A 84 -10.67 -5.99 -6.32
CA GLU A 84 -10.34 -4.56 -6.30
C GLU A 84 -11.07 -3.80 -5.17
N ARG A 85 -12.10 -4.40 -4.58
CA ARG A 85 -12.86 -3.83 -3.46
C ARG A 85 -12.52 -4.46 -2.11
N THR A 86 -11.49 -5.32 -2.06
CA THR A 86 -11.13 -6.04 -0.83
C THR A 86 -10.94 -5.12 0.37
N GLN A 87 -10.32 -3.95 0.19
CA GLN A 87 -10.19 -2.97 1.27
C GLN A 87 -11.55 -2.46 1.79
N GLN A 88 -12.49 -2.18 0.90
CA GLN A 88 -13.86 -1.77 1.30
C GLN A 88 -14.60 -2.91 2.02
N VAL A 89 -14.35 -4.16 1.62
CA VAL A 89 -14.91 -5.35 2.26
C VAL A 89 -14.35 -5.51 3.67
N LEU A 90 -13.03 -5.33 3.86
CA LEU A 90 -12.37 -5.36 5.16
C LEU A 90 -12.98 -4.30 6.09
N GLU A 91 -13.05 -3.05 5.65
CA GLU A 91 -13.63 -1.95 6.44
C GLU A 91 -15.09 -2.22 6.81
N ALA A 92 -15.89 -2.79 5.90
CA ALA A 92 -17.27 -3.13 6.17
C ALA A 92 -17.39 -4.24 7.22
N PHE A 93 -16.57 -5.30 7.15
CA PHE A 93 -16.55 -6.31 8.21
C PHE A 93 -16.04 -5.75 9.55
N GLU A 94 -15.00 -4.91 9.54
CA GLU A 94 -14.47 -4.25 10.73
C GLU A 94 -15.58 -3.45 11.43
N ARG A 95 -16.31 -2.60 10.70
CA ARG A 95 -17.47 -1.87 11.25
C ARG A 95 -18.56 -2.78 11.77
N ALA A 96 -18.84 -3.90 11.10
CA ALA A 96 -19.85 -4.85 11.56
C ALA A 96 -19.52 -5.40 12.95
N PHE A 97 -18.26 -5.77 13.20
CA PHE A 97 -17.81 -6.31 14.49
C PHE A 97 -17.49 -5.22 15.53
N GLU A 98 -17.11 -4.01 15.11
CA GLU A 98 -16.97 -2.86 16.02
C GLU A 98 -18.31 -2.47 16.66
N HIS A 99 -19.40 -2.51 15.89
CA HIS A 99 -20.72 -2.17 16.41
C HIS A 99 -21.33 -3.28 17.28
N ASP A 100 -21.09 -4.55 16.95
CA ASP A 100 -21.58 -5.73 17.68
C ASP A 100 -23.12 -5.72 17.91
N ARG A 101 -23.89 -5.46 16.85
CA ARG A 101 -25.36 -5.34 16.83
C ARG A 101 -26.00 -6.24 15.77
N PHE A 102 -25.57 -7.49 15.69
CA PHE A 102 -26.21 -8.49 14.82
C PHE A 102 -27.63 -8.80 15.31
N VAL A 103 -28.59 -8.83 14.37
CA VAL A 103 -30.01 -9.10 14.70
C VAL A 103 -30.57 -10.25 13.88
N ARG A 104 -30.32 -10.28 12.57
CA ARG A 104 -30.80 -11.32 11.66
C ARG A 104 -29.70 -12.27 11.20
N LEU A 105 -28.47 -11.79 11.06
CA LEU A 105 -27.36 -12.64 10.66
C LEU A 105 -26.76 -13.31 11.89
N ASP A 106 -26.25 -14.52 11.69
CA ASP A 106 -25.46 -15.20 12.71
C ASP A 106 -24.04 -14.62 12.72
N ALA A 107 -23.63 -14.05 13.85
CA ALA A 107 -22.31 -13.46 14.00
C ALA A 107 -21.18 -14.47 13.77
N THR A 108 -21.39 -15.76 14.06
CA THR A 108 -20.39 -16.81 13.82
C THR A 108 -20.19 -17.11 12.33
N ASP A 109 -21.26 -17.07 11.53
CA ASP A 109 -21.16 -17.29 10.08
C ASP A 109 -20.44 -16.11 9.42
N VAL A 110 -20.83 -14.89 9.81
CA VAL A 110 -20.17 -13.65 9.34
C VAL A 110 -18.70 -13.63 9.76
N ALA A 111 -18.37 -14.09 10.97
CA ALA A 111 -17.00 -14.15 11.45
C ALA A 111 -16.16 -15.19 10.69
N ALA A 112 -16.74 -16.31 10.26
CA ALA A 112 -16.03 -17.28 9.43
C ALA A 112 -15.64 -16.68 8.07
N ASP A 113 -16.54 -15.90 7.46
CA ASP A 113 -16.26 -15.21 6.19
C ASP A 113 -15.21 -14.12 6.36
N TYR A 114 -15.30 -13.32 7.43
CA TYR A 114 -14.30 -12.30 7.72
C TYR A 114 -12.93 -12.90 8.06
N ALA A 115 -12.87 -13.96 8.87
CA ALA A 115 -11.63 -14.69 9.16
C ALA A 115 -11.01 -15.30 7.89
N ARG A 116 -11.83 -15.81 6.96
CA ARG A 116 -11.35 -16.29 5.66
C ARG A 116 -10.70 -15.17 4.86
N LEU A 117 -11.29 -13.98 4.84
CA LEU A 117 -10.74 -12.80 4.17
C LEU A 117 -9.43 -12.35 4.83
N LEU A 118 -9.38 -12.27 6.15
CA LEU A 118 -8.17 -11.92 6.90
C LEU A 118 -7.02 -12.90 6.61
N LEU A 119 -7.31 -14.19 6.51
CA LEU A 119 -6.31 -15.19 6.14
C LEU A 119 -5.83 -15.04 4.70
N ARG A 120 -6.73 -14.69 3.77
CA ARG A 120 -6.37 -14.39 2.38
C ARG A 120 -5.41 -13.21 2.31
N VAL A 121 -5.73 -12.11 3.02
CA VAL A 121 -4.91 -10.89 2.97
C VAL A 121 -3.68 -10.90 3.88
N GLY A 122 -3.25 -12.08 4.34
CA GLY A 122 -2.05 -12.21 5.17
C GLY A 122 -2.16 -11.61 6.57
N ARG A 123 -3.37 -11.49 7.15
CA ARG A 123 -3.64 -11.00 8.52
C ARG A 123 -4.09 -12.12 9.50
N PRO A 124 -3.29 -13.19 9.71
CA PRO A 124 -3.71 -14.32 10.54
C PRO A 124 -3.79 -14.01 12.04
N SER A 125 -3.05 -12.99 12.53
CA SER A 125 -3.17 -12.49 13.91
C SER A 125 -4.57 -11.96 14.19
N ASP A 126 -5.10 -11.20 13.23
CA ASP A 126 -6.36 -10.49 13.35
C ASP A 126 -7.51 -11.50 13.25
N ALA A 127 -7.34 -12.54 12.42
CA ALA A 127 -8.27 -13.67 12.37
C ALA A 127 -8.38 -14.38 13.74
N VAL A 128 -7.26 -14.61 14.44
CA VAL A 128 -7.30 -15.21 15.80
C VAL A 128 -7.99 -14.25 16.78
N ALA A 129 -7.64 -12.97 16.76
CA ALA A 129 -8.24 -11.97 17.65
C ALA A 129 -9.77 -11.85 17.47
N LEU A 130 -10.24 -11.88 16.22
CA LEU A 130 -11.66 -11.93 15.89
C LEU A 130 -12.35 -13.16 16.48
N LEU A 131 -11.76 -14.35 16.31
CA LEU A 131 -12.37 -15.60 16.80
C LEU A 131 -12.40 -15.65 18.34
N GLU A 132 -11.38 -15.11 19.01
CA GLU A 132 -11.34 -14.98 20.47
C GLU A 132 -12.38 -13.97 20.99
N SER A 133 -12.64 -12.88 20.25
CA SER A 133 -13.59 -11.85 20.67
C SER A 133 -15.04 -12.31 20.70
N LEU A 134 -15.40 -13.33 19.90
CA LEU A 134 -16.74 -13.93 19.90
C LEU A 134 -17.09 -14.64 21.22
N ARG A 135 -16.08 -15.03 22.03
CA ARG A 135 -16.26 -15.76 23.30
C ARG A 135 -17.09 -17.04 23.17
N VAL A 136 -17.00 -17.71 22.02
CA VAL A 136 -17.63 -19.01 21.76
C VAL A 136 -16.59 -20.12 21.73
N ASP A 137 -16.99 -21.35 22.02
CA ASP A 137 -16.15 -22.51 21.74
C ASP A 137 -16.22 -22.83 20.24
N THR A 138 -15.14 -22.56 19.53
CA THR A 138 -15.01 -22.82 18.09
C THR A 138 -15.27 -24.28 17.74
N LEU A 139 -15.09 -25.23 18.67
CA LEU A 139 -15.38 -26.65 18.46
C LEU A 139 -16.85 -26.95 18.14
N LEU A 140 -17.75 -26.01 18.42
CA LEU A 140 -19.18 -26.13 18.11
C LEU A 140 -19.51 -25.69 16.68
N TYR A 141 -18.60 -24.96 16.02
CA TYR A 141 -18.81 -24.35 14.70
C TYR A 141 -17.70 -24.80 13.72
N PRO A 142 -18.02 -25.66 12.72
CA PRO A 142 -16.99 -26.25 11.87
C PRO A 142 -16.19 -25.21 11.08
N ASP A 143 -16.84 -24.16 10.60
CA ASP A 143 -16.16 -23.11 9.83
C ASP A 143 -15.23 -22.26 10.70
N LEU A 144 -15.65 -21.89 11.91
CA LEU A 144 -14.78 -21.19 12.85
C LEU A 144 -13.59 -22.06 13.28
N LEU A 145 -13.81 -23.33 13.61
CA LEU A 145 -12.73 -24.25 13.96
C LEU A 145 -11.73 -24.42 12.82
N TYR A 146 -12.23 -24.49 11.59
CA TYR A 146 -11.40 -24.59 10.40
C TYR A 146 -10.57 -23.32 10.19
N MET A 147 -11.17 -22.12 10.33
CA MET A 147 -10.44 -20.86 10.24
C MET A 147 -9.44 -20.68 11.38
N GLU A 148 -9.78 -21.04 12.62
CA GLU A 148 -8.86 -21.03 13.76
C GLU A 148 -7.64 -21.92 13.48
N SER A 149 -7.88 -23.15 13.00
CA SER A 149 -6.82 -24.10 12.65
C SER A 149 -5.88 -23.51 11.59
N ARG A 150 -6.43 -22.91 10.52
CA ARG A 150 -5.64 -22.25 9.47
C ARG A 150 -4.86 -21.05 9.98
N ALA A 151 -5.46 -20.20 10.82
CA ALA A 151 -4.80 -19.03 11.37
C ALA A 151 -3.62 -19.41 12.27
N LEU A 152 -3.80 -20.41 13.12
CA LEU A 152 -2.71 -20.95 13.96
C LEU A 152 -1.56 -21.51 13.11
N PHE A 153 -1.88 -22.17 12.01
CA PHE A 153 -0.91 -22.67 11.05
C PHE A 153 -0.15 -21.56 10.33
N ALA A 154 -0.82 -20.49 9.90
CA ALA A 154 -0.22 -19.32 9.27
C ALA A 154 0.71 -18.56 10.24
N LEU A 155 0.36 -18.50 11.54
CA LEU A 155 1.20 -17.94 12.59
C LEU A 155 2.38 -18.83 13.02
N GLY A 156 2.58 -19.99 12.38
CA GLY A 156 3.63 -20.95 12.76
C GLY A 156 3.37 -21.67 14.10
N ARG A 157 2.17 -21.53 14.70
CA ARG A 157 1.76 -22.22 15.93
C ARG A 157 1.32 -23.67 15.63
N VAL A 158 2.21 -24.43 14.98
CA VAL A 158 1.91 -25.74 14.36
C VAL A 158 1.24 -26.71 15.32
N ARG A 159 1.74 -26.88 16.54
CA ARG A 159 1.16 -27.82 17.53
C ARG A 159 -0.29 -27.50 17.87
N HIS A 160 -0.63 -26.22 18.05
CA HIS A 160 -2.01 -25.82 18.35
C HIS A 160 -2.90 -25.99 17.12
N GLY A 161 -2.41 -25.65 15.93
CA GLY A 161 -3.13 -25.90 14.67
C GLY A 161 -3.44 -27.38 14.46
N GLU A 162 -2.47 -28.27 14.67
CA GLU A 162 -2.68 -29.72 14.57
C GLU A 162 -3.69 -30.24 15.61
N GLN A 163 -3.65 -29.73 16.84
CA GLN A 163 -4.61 -30.09 17.88
C GLN A 163 -6.03 -29.72 17.48
N ARG A 164 -6.24 -28.50 16.98
CA ARG A 164 -7.56 -28.01 16.51
C ARG A 164 -8.05 -28.76 15.28
N ALA A 165 -7.21 -28.95 14.26
CA ALA A 165 -7.57 -29.72 13.07
C ALA A 165 -7.90 -31.19 13.43
N SER A 166 -7.13 -31.80 14.33
CA SER A 166 -7.40 -33.16 14.81
C SER A 166 -8.70 -33.25 15.61
N ALA A 167 -9.06 -32.22 16.37
CA ALA A 167 -10.37 -32.14 17.01
C ALA A 167 -11.48 -32.06 15.96
N GLY A 168 -11.28 -31.25 14.91
CA GLY A 168 -12.19 -31.18 13.76
C GLY A 168 -12.45 -32.54 13.11
N ILE A 169 -11.41 -33.35 12.86
CA ILE A 169 -11.57 -34.71 12.32
C ILE A 169 -12.40 -35.62 13.23
N ARG A 170 -12.31 -35.44 14.56
CA ARG A 170 -13.05 -36.26 15.55
C ARG A 170 -14.50 -35.82 15.71
N VAL A 171 -14.77 -34.52 15.62
CA VAL A 171 -16.11 -33.94 15.82
C VAL A 171 -16.89 -33.96 14.50
N TYR A 172 -16.26 -33.51 13.41
CA TYR A 172 -16.85 -33.40 12.07
C TYR A 172 -16.29 -34.50 11.16
N LEU A 173 -16.74 -35.73 11.44
CA LEU A 173 -16.23 -36.96 10.84
C LEU A 173 -16.29 -37.01 9.31
N ASP A 174 -17.19 -36.23 8.72
CA ASP A 174 -17.48 -36.18 7.29
C ASP A 174 -16.90 -34.94 6.59
N ASP A 175 -16.27 -34.03 7.32
CA ASP A 175 -15.69 -32.81 6.77
C ASP A 175 -14.23 -33.07 6.34
N PRO A 176 -13.95 -33.17 5.03
CA PRO A 176 -12.60 -33.47 4.53
C PRO A 176 -11.62 -32.33 4.75
N ARG A 177 -12.10 -31.10 5.03
CA ARG A 177 -11.26 -29.90 5.11
C ARG A 177 -10.23 -30.01 6.24
N PHE A 178 -10.60 -30.59 7.38
CA PHE A 178 -9.68 -30.77 8.50
C PHE A 178 -8.57 -31.79 8.21
N PHE A 179 -8.89 -32.89 7.52
CA PHE A 179 -7.88 -33.87 7.14
C PHE A 179 -6.94 -33.29 6.06
N ARG A 180 -7.49 -32.49 5.15
CA ARG A 180 -6.70 -31.75 4.16
C ARG A 180 -5.66 -30.82 4.80
N LEU A 181 -6.02 -30.08 5.87
CA LEU A 181 -5.07 -29.23 6.61
C LEU A 181 -3.88 -30.01 7.20
N LEU A 182 -4.11 -31.25 7.68
CA LEU A 182 -3.03 -32.07 8.20
C LEU A 182 -2.14 -32.61 7.07
N LEU A 183 -2.75 -33.09 5.98
CA LEU A 183 -2.02 -33.53 4.79
C LEU A 183 -1.16 -32.40 4.21
N GLU A 184 -1.62 -31.15 4.31
CA GLU A 184 -0.87 -30.01 3.79
C GLU A 184 0.54 -29.87 4.39
N ARG A 185 0.77 -30.43 5.58
CA ARG A 185 2.01 -30.23 6.34
C ARG A 185 2.81 -31.50 6.58
N GLN A 186 2.19 -32.66 6.45
CA GLN A 186 2.83 -33.94 6.75
C GLN A 186 3.15 -34.70 5.44
N PRO A 187 4.32 -35.35 5.35
CA PRO A 187 4.59 -36.24 4.24
C PRO A 187 3.59 -37.40 4.25
N VAL A 188 3.08 -37.74 3.07
CA VAL A 188 2.05 -38.78 2.91
C VAL A 188 2.73 -40.14 2.72
N ALA A 189 2.50 -41.07 3.63
CA ALA A 189 3.10 -42.41 3.65
C ALA A 189 2.39 -43.41 2.71
N GLY A 190 1.98 -42.95 1.53
CA GLY A 190 1.38 -43.77 0.48
C GLY A 190 -0.03 -44.29 0.82
N TYR A 191 -0.30 -45.56 0.49
CA TYR A 191 -1.65 -46.14 0.44
C TYR A 191 -2.45 -46.09 1.75
N ARG A 192 -1.79 -46.09 2.92
CA ARG A 192 -2.48 -46.03 4.22
C ARG A 192 -3.23 -44.73 4.40
N ASP A 193 -2.66 -43.61 3.95
CA ASP A 193 -3.30 -42.30 4.04
C ASP A 193 -4.42 -42.16 3.00
N TYR A 194 -4.33 -42.87 1.87
CA TYR A 194 -5.42 -42.94 0.91
C TYR A 194 -6.68 -43.61 1.47
N LEU A 195 -6.54 -44.64 2.32
CA LEU A 195 -7.70 -45.22 3.01
C LEU A 195 -8.41 -44.19 3.90
N ALA A 196 -7.65 -43.28 4.52
CA ALA A 196 -8.22 -42.16 5.27
C ALA A 196 -8.88 -41.13 4.36
N VAL A 197 -8.31 -40.85 3.17
CA VAL A 197 -8.93 -39.98 2.16
C VAL A 197 -10.28 -40.56 1.69
N ARG A 198 -10.34 -41.85 1.35
CA ARG A 198 -11.56 -42.51 0.86
C ARG A 198 -12.72 -42.50 1.85
N ARG A 199 -12.46 -42.31 3.13
CA ARG A 199 -13.52 -42.12 4.13
C ARG A 199 -14.46 -40.96 3.76
N TYR A 200 -13.92 -39.94 3.09
CA TYR A 200 -14.64 -38.73 2.71
C TYR A 200 -15.26 -38.81 1.31
N GLU A 201 -15.29 -40.00 0.69
CA GLU A 201 -15.78 -40.19 -0.68
C GLU A 201 -17.24 -39.74 -0.83
N ARG A 202 -17.41 -38.54 -1.37
CA ARG A 202 -18.67 -37.86 -1.66
C ARG A 202 -18.49 -36.98 -2.88
N ASP A 203 -19.57 -36.71 -3.60
CA ASP A 203 -19.54 -35.69 -4.65
C ASP A 203 -19.55 -34.29 -4.02
N SER A 204 -18.37 -33.79 -3.67
CA SER A 204 -18.18 -32.45 -3.12
C SER A 204 -16.89 -31.81 -3.61
N VAL A 205 -16.89 -30.46 -3.66
CA VAL A 205 -15.70 -29.67 -4.01
C VAL A 205 -14.57 -29.93 -3.02
N ASP A 206 -14.86 -30.02 -1.72
CA ASP A 206 -13.84 -30.23 -0.70
C ASP A 206 -13.21 -31.63 -0.76
N TYR A 207 -13.97 -32.68 -1.13
CA TYR A 207 -13.40 -34.00 -1.36
C TYR A 207 -12.48 -34.01 -2.59
N ARG A 208 -12.88 -33.33 -3.68
CA ARG A 208 -12.01 -33.16 -4.87
C ARG A 208 -10.71 -32.42 -4.53
N ARG A 209 -10.79 -31.35 -3.74
CA ARG A 209 -9.60 -30.64 -3.23
C ARG A 209 -8.72 -31.54 -2.37
N LEU A 210 -9.31 -32.37 -1.52
CA LEU A 210 -8.58 -33.36 -0.72
C LEU A 210 -7.85 -34.38 -1.60
N LEU A 211 -8.50 -34.94 -2.64
CA LEU A 211 -7.88 -35.87 -3.58
C LEU A 211 -6.67 -35.25 -4.27
N LEU A 212 -6.79 -34.01 -4.74
CA LEU A 212 -5.70 -33.31 -5.40
C LEU A 212 -4.54 -33.01 -4.44
N THR A 213 -4.85 -32.56 -3.22
CA THR A 213 -3.86 -32.32 -2.15
C THR A 213 -3.07 -33.59 -1.81
N TYR A 214 -3.75 -34.75 -1.77
CA TYR A 214 -3.10 -36.05 -1.58
C TYR A 214 -2.22 -36.42 -2.79
N ALA A 215 -2.75 -36.29 -4.01
CA ALA A 215 -2.04 -36.67 -5.23
C ALA A 215 -0.76 -35.84 -5.47
N GLU A 216 -0.76 -34.57 -5.07
CA GLU A 216 0.41 -33.71 -5.16
C GLU A 216 1.54 -34.16 -4.22
N ARG A 217 1.21 -34.69 -3.04
CA ARG A 217 2.20 -35.06 -2.02
C ARG A 217 2.68 -36.50 -2.08
N VAL A 218 1.91 -37.40 -2.70
CA VAL A 218 2.33 -38.78 -2.88
C VAL A 218 3.36 -38.90 -3.99
N ASN A 219 4.35 -39.78 -3.80
CA ASN A 219 5.34 -40.08 -4.83
C ASN A 219 4.67 -40.55 -6.14
N PRO A 220 5.30 -40.28 -7.31
CA PRO A 220 4.84 -40.79 -8.61
C PRO A 220 4.74 -42.32 -8.57
N THR A 221 3.51 -42.82 -8.55
CA THR A 221 3.18 -44.26 -8.48
C THR A 221 1.97 -44.54 -9.37
N PRO A 222 1.77 -45.78 -9.85
CA PRO A 222 0.53 -46.15 -10.54
C PRO A 222 -0.73 -45.79 -9.74
N HIS A 223 -0.62 -45.84 -8.41
CA HIS A 223 -1.70 -45.45 -7.51
C HIS A 223 -2.04 -43.95 -7.59
N ARG A 224 -1.05 -43.05 -7.73
CA ARG A 224 -1.31 -41.62 -7.94
C ARG A 224 -2.21 -41.38 -9.15
N ARG A 225 -1.97 -42.11 -10.24
CA ARG A 225 -2.79 -42.04 -11.45
C ARG A 225 -4.23 -42.48 -11.19
N GLU A 226 -4.46 -43.59 -10.49
CA GLU A 226 -5.81 -44.04 -10.12
C GLU A 226 -6.58 -42.97 -9.33
N VAL A 227 -5.89 -42.27 -8.41
CA VAL A 227 -6.47 -41.18 -7.63
C VAL A 227 -6.83 -39.98 -8.52
N LEU A 228 -5.97 -39.60 -9.45
CA LEU A 228 -6.22 -38.51 -10.39
C LEU A 228 -7.33 -38.86 -11.39
N GLU A 229 -7.41 -40.10 -11.86
CA GLU A 229 -8.52 -40.59 -12.68
C GLU A 229 -9.84 -40.60 -11.89
N HIS A 230 -9.81 -40.91 -10.60
CA HIS A 230 -10.97 -40.76 -9.72
C HIS A 230 -11.38 -39.30 -9.54
N TYR A 231 -10.42 -38.39 -9.38
CA TYR A 231 -10.65 -36.94 -9.34
C TYR A 231 -11.37 -36.45 -10.61
N PHE A 232 -10.90 -36.82 -11.81
CA PHE A 232 -11.55 -36.43 -13.07
C PHE A 232 -12.94 -37.04 -13.24
N ARG A 233 -13.13 -38.32 -12.87
CA ARG A 233 -14.46 -38.95 -12.89
C ARG A 233 -15.47 -38.25 -11.96
N GLY A 234 -14.98 -37.66 -10.88
CA GLY A 234 -15.78 -36.85 -9.95
C GLY A 234 -16.03 -35.41 -10.41
N GLY A 235 -15.69 -35.04 -11.66
CA GLY A 235 -15.90 -33.69 -12.19
C GLY A 235 -14.81 -32.69 -11.78
N GLY A 236 -13.58 -33.16 -11.51
CA GLY A 236 -12.44 -32.29 -11.26
C GLY A 236 -11.96 -31.56 -12.53
N GLU A 237 -11.67 -30.26 -12.40
CA GLU A 237 -11.31 -29.36 -13.51
C GLU A 237 -9.97 -28.64 -13.32
N ASP A 238 -9.22 -28.98 -12.28
CA ASP A 238 -7.96 -28.32 -11.96
C ASP A 238 -6.80 -28.82 -12.84
N ALA A 239 -6.07 -27.90 -13.48
CA ALA A 239 -4.97 -28.22 -14.38
C ALA A 239 -3.79 -28.94 -13.69
N LEU A 240 -3.58 -28.75 -12.38
CA LEU A 240 -2.54 -29.45 -11.61
C LEU A 240 -2.72 -30.97 -11.69
N ALA A 241 -3.95 -31.47 -11.75
CA ALA A 241 -4.20 -32.90 -11.88
C ALA A 241 -3.60 -33.46 -13.18
N SER A 242 -3.74 -32.74 -14.30
CA SER A 242 -3.14 -33.11 -15.59
C SER A 242 -1.62 -32.94 -15.56
N LEU A 243 -1.11 -31.91 -14.90
CA LEU A 243 0.33 -31.70 -14.70
C LEU A 243 0.99 -32.85 -13.94
N LEU A 244 0.36 -33.35 -12.87
CA LEU A 244 0.87 -34.49 -12.11
C LEU A 244 0.93 -35.77 -12.97
N LEU A 245 -0.03 -35.95 -13.89
CA LEU A 245 -0.01 -37.05 -14.87
C LEU A 245 1.06 -36.85 -15.96
N LEU A 246 1.29 -35.61 -16.41
CA LEU A 246 2.38 -35.26 -17.33
C LEU A 246 3.75 -35.65 -16.75
N GLN A 247 3.94 -35.39 -15.46
CA GLN A 247 5.14 -35.74 -14.71
C GLN A 247 5.34 -37.26 -14.55
N ASP A 248 4.29 -38.08 -14.65
CA ASP A 248 4.41 -39.54 -14.69
C ASP A 248 5.00 -40.05 -16.03
N GLY A 249 5.03 -39.21 -17.07
CA GLY A 249 5.68 -39.50 -18.35
C GLY A 249 4.92 -40.41 -19.33
N ARG A 250 3.72 -40.90 -18.97
CA ARG A 250 2.88 -41.70 -19.89
C ARG A 250 1.84 -40.84 -20.59
N ASP A 251 1.63 -41.09 -21.88
CA ASP A 251 0.63 -40.40 -22.72
C ASP A 251 0.73 -38.87 -22.67
N GLN A 252 1.96 -38.33 -22.61
CA GLN A 252 2.21 -36.90 -22.40
C GLN A 252 1.49 -35.99 -23.41
N ALA A 253 1.27 -36.44 -24.65
CA ALA A 253 0.52 -35.65 -25.63
C ALA A 253 -0.95 -35.44 -25.23
N ALA A 254 -1.63 -36.49 -24.77
CA ALA A 254 -3.03 -36.40 -24.34
C ALA A 254 -3.17 -35.62 -23.04
N GLU A 255 -2.23 -35.78 -22.11
CA GLU A 255 -2.23 -35.02 -20.85
C GLU A 255 -1.86 -33.55 -21.08
N LEU A 256 -1.02 -33.23 -22.07
CA LEU A 256 -0.72 -31.85 -22.45
C LEU A 256 -1.95 -31.15 -23.05
N GLU A 257 -2.70 -31.84 -23.92
CA GLU A 257 -3.95 -31.31 -24.45
C GLU A 257 -4.98 -31.07 -23.33
N ARG A 258 -5.11 -32.01 -22.40
CA ARG A 258 -5.98 -31.85 -21.23
C ARG A 258 -5.55 -30.69 -20.35
N PHE A 259 -4.25 -30.57 -20.06
CA PHE A 259 -3.67 -29.49 -19.28
C PHE A 259 -4.05 -28.11 -19.84
N ARG A 260 -3.90 -27.92 -21.15
CA ARG A 260 -4.27 -26.67 -21.84
C ARG A 260 -5.77 -26.40 -21.83
N ARG A 261 -6.59 -27.44 -22.06
CA ARG A 261 -8.06 -27.32 -21.99
C ARG A 261 -8.55 -26.86 -20.61
N LEU A 262 -7.84 -27.25 -19.55
CA LEU A 262 -8.13 -26.83 -18.17
C LEU A 262 -7.48 -25.48 -17.80
N GLY A 263 -6.86 -24.78 -18.75
CA GLY A 263 -6.25 -23.46 -18.53
C GLY A 263 -4.85 -23.50 -17.91
N GLY A 264 -4.21 -24.67 -17.81
CA GLY A 264 -2.87 -24.78 -17.21
C GLY A 264 -1.79 -24.00 -17.95
N ASP A 265 -1.96 -23.73 -19.25
CA ASP A 265 -1.08 -22.87 -20.03
C ASP A 265 -1.33 -21.36 -19.81
N ARG A 266 -2.24 -21.01 -18.89
CA ARG A 266 -2.47 -19.65 -18.38
C ARG A 266 -1.96 -19.44 -16.96
N GLU A 267 -1.60 -20.49 -16.23
CA GLU A 267 -0.93 -20.43 -14.93
C GLU A 267 0.59 -20.58 -15.14
N HIS A 268 1.37 -19.52 -14.87
CA HIS A 268 2.79 -19.46 -15.22
C HIS A 268 3.61 -20.53 -14.50
N ASP A 269 3.38 -20.75 -13.21
CA ASP A 269 4.09 -21.77 -12.43
C ASP A 269 3.79 -23.19 -12.93
N LEU A 270 2.53 -23.47 -13.29
CA LEU A 270 2.13 -24.75 -13.86
C LEU A 270 2.72 -24.94 -15.25
N LEU A 271 2.75 -23.90 -16.09
CA LEU A 271 3.33 -23.93 -17.42
C LEU A 271 4.83 -24.26 -17.37
N LEU A 272 5.59 -23.62 -16.47
CA LEU A 272 7.02 -23.90 -16.28
C LEU A 272 7.25 -25.35 -15.81
N ARG A 273 6.42 -25.84 -14.89
CA ARG A 273 6.48 -27.24 -14.42
C ARG A 273 6.11 -28.23 -15.52
N ALA A 274 5.14 -27.90 -16.37
CA ALA A 274 4.77 -28.71 -17.53
C ALA A 274 5.93 -28.78 -18.53
N TYR A 275 6.50 -27.62 -18.89
CA TYR A 275 7.65 -27.52 -19.79
C TYR A 275 8.83 -28.39 -19.31
N ALA A 276 9.15 -28.34 -18.02
CA ALA A 276 10.21 -29.16 -17.43
C ALA A 276 9.93 -30.68 -17.51
N ALA A 277 8.66 -31.08 -17.42
CA ALA A 277 8.23 -32.48 -17.45
C ALA A 277 8.16 -33.08 -18.88
N LEU A 278 7.96 -32.27 -19.91
CA LEU A 278 7.79 -32.74 -21.29
C LEU A 278 9.07 -33.36 -21.87
N ASN A 279 8.88 -34.40 -22.69
CA ASN A 279 9.93 -34.98 -23.52
C ASN A 279 10.39 -34.01 -24.64
N GLY A 280 11.53 -34.32 -25.28
CA GLY A 280 12.17 -33.40 -26.23
C GLY A 280 11.29 -32.91 -27.38
N GLN A 281 10.51 -33.79 -28.01
CA GLN A 281 9.63 -33.43 -29.13
C GLN A 281 8.49 -32.51 -28.67
N LEU A 282 7.76 -32.90 -27.62
CA LEU A 282 6.66 -32.09 -27.10
C LEU A 282 7.14 -30.77 -26.50
N ARG A 283 8.32 -30.77 -25.88
CA ARG A 283 8.97 -29.57 -25.36
C ARG A 283 9.28 -28.57 -26.49
N GLN A 284 9.86 -29.03 -27.60
CA GLN A 284 10.10 -28.17 -28.77
C GLN A 284 8.81 -27.61 -29.36
N MET A 285 7.78 -28.44 -29.50
CA MET A 285 6.46 -27.98 -29.95
C MET A 285 5.89 -26.90 -29.03
N LEU A 286 6.04 -27.06 -27.70
CA LEU A 286 5.61 -26.04 -26.74
C LEU A 286 6.41 -24.73 -26.90
N VAL A 287 7.73 -24.80 -27.09
CA VAL A 287 8.58 -23.62 -27.36
C VAL A 287 8.10 -22.88 -28.61
N GLU A 288 7.85 -23.59 -29.71
CA GLU A 288 7.39 -22.98 -30.96
C GLU A 288 6.03 -22.31 -30.78
N GLN A 289 5.10 -22.95 -30.07
CA GLN A 289 3.77 -22.39 -29.80
C GLN A 289 3.80 -21.16 -28.90
N MET A 290 4.77 -21.10 -27.99
CA MET A 290 4.89 -20.04 -26.99
C MET A 290 5.74 -18.86 -27.45
N ARG A 291 6.36 -18.95 -28.64
CA ARG A 291 7.29 -17.94 -29.17
C ARG A 291 6.61 -16.59 -29.41
N ASP A 292 5.39 -16.61 -29.95
CA ASP A 292 4.61 -15.41 -30.27
C ASP A 292 3.36 -15.33 -29.36
N PHE A 293 3.50 -15.76 -28.10
CA PHE A 293 2.38 -15.80 -27.16
C PHE A 293 1.77 -14.40 -26.93
N GLU A 294 0.44 -14.34 -26.97
CA GLU A 294 -0.35 -13.17 -26.64
C GLU A 294 -1.32 -13.44 -25.50
N GLY A 295 -1.41 -12.47 -24.59
CA GLY A 295 -2.39 -12.43 -23.52
C GLY A 295 -1.74 -12.50 -22.14
N GLN A 296 -2.54 -12.90 -21.17
CA GLN A 296 -2.15 -12.84 -19.76
C GLN A 296 -1.81 -14.23 -19.22
N LEU A 297 -0.78 -14.28 -18.37
CA LEU A 297 -0.53 -15.37 -17.43
C LEU A 297 -0.75 -14.91 -16.00
N ILE A 298 -1.11 -15.85 -15.13
CA ILE A 298 -1.31 -15.62 -13.70
C ILE A 298 -0.37 -16.49 -12.86
N VAL A 299 -0.15 -16.09 -11.62
CA VAL A 299 0.41 -16.94 -10.57
C VAL A 299 -0.58 -16.93 -9.40
N ASP A 300 -1.13 -18.10 -9.05
CA ASP A 300 -2.00 -18.33 -7.89
C ASP A 300 -1.37 -19.45 -7.05
N SER A 301 -0.39 -19.07 -6.23
CA SER A 301 0.50 -20.01 -5.54
C SER A 301 -0.22 -20.78 -4.44
N ASP A 302 -1.15 -20.14 -3.75
CA ASP A 302 -1.95 -20.77 -2.69
C ASP A 302 -3.24 -21.43 -3.20
N ARG A 303 -3.54 -21.24 -4.50
CA ARG A 303 -4.63 -21.87 -5.25
C ARG A 303 -5.99 -21.52 -4.68
N ASN A 304 -6.13 -20.29 -4.19
CA ASN A 304 -7.36 -19.80 -3.58
C ASN A 304 -8.32 -19.16 -4.61
N GLY A 305 -7.90 -19.02 -5.87
CA GLY A 305 -8.65 -18.45 -6.97
C GLY A 305 -8.43 -16.94 -7.17
N VAL A 306 -7.57 -16.32 -6.37
CA VAL A 306 -7.14 -14.92 -6.51
C VAL A 306 -5.64 -14.93 -6.81
N PRO A 307 -5.19 -14.56 -8.02
CA PRO A 307 -3.77 -14.62 -8.34
C PRO A 307 -2.98 -13.55 -7.57
N GLU A 308 -1.80 -13.90 -7.06
CA GLU A 308 -0.86 -12.93 -6.49
C GLU A 308 -0.08 -12.18 -7.59
N GLN A 309 -0.01 -12.73 -8.80
CA GLN A 309 0.71 -12.10 -9.91
C GLN A 309 -0.06 -12.18 -11.21
N LEU A 310 0.07 -11.12 -12.01
CA LEU A 310 -0.46 -11.01 -13.37
C LEU A 310 0.66 -10.57 -14.31
N MET A 311 0.85 -11.30 -15.40
CA MET A 311 1.90 -11.06 -16.39
C MET A 311 1.25 -10.89 -17.77
N ASP A 312 1.41 -9.70 -18.36
CA ASP A 312 0.81 -9.35 -19.64
C ASP A 312 1.87 -9.48 -20.75
N PHE A 313 1.56 -10.28 -21.77
CA PHE A 313 2.45 -10.56 -22.90
C PHE A 313 1.86 -10.07 -24.23
N ARG A 314 2.73 -9.54 -25.09
CA ARG A 314 2.44 -9.17 -26.49
C ARG A 314 3.60 -9.55 -27.37
N ASP A 315 3.31 -10.13 -28.54
CA ASP A 315 4.33 -10.58 -29.49
C ASP A 315 5.43 -11.45 -28.83
N GLY A 316 5.05 -12.30 -27.87
CA GLY A 316 5.98 -13.16 -27.12
C GLY A 316 6.85 -12.46 -26.07
N GLN A 317 6.72 -11.14 -25.91
CA GLN A 317 7.46 -10.34 -24.92
C GLN A 317 6.60 -10.02 -23.71
N LEU A 318 7.21 -10.02 -22.53
CA LEU A 318 6.58 -9.51 -21.31
C LEU A 318 6.51 -7.99 -21.40
N GLU A 319 5.30 -7.41 -21.35
CA GLU A 319 5.06 -5.96 -21.36
C GLU A 319 4.89 -5.42 -19.93
N ARG A 320 4.19 -6.18 -19.08
CA ARG A 320 3.84 -5.74 -17.73
C ARG A 320 3.78 -6.90 -16.74
N TRP A 321 4.25 -6.67 -15.52
CA TRP A 321 4.14 -7.62 -14.42
C TRP A 321 3.63 -6.92 -13.17
N ARG A 322 2.47 -7.35 -12.68
CA ARG A 322 1.80 -6.83 -11.49
C ARG A 322 1.84 -7.88 -10.39
N ILE A 323 2.18 -7.46 -9.18
CA ILE A 323 2.24 -8.30 -7.99
C ILE A 323 1.34 -7.68 -6.92
N ASP A 324 0.27 -8.39 -6.57
CA ASP A 324 -0.61 -8.16 -5.42
C ASP A 324 -0.37 -9.31 -4.42
N ALA A 325 0.77 -9.25 -3.73
CA ALA A 325 1.23 -10.30 -2.82
C ALA A 325 0.32 -10.46 -1.60
N ARG A 326 -0.46 -9.42 -1.26
CA ARG A 326 -1.44 -9.45 -0.17
C ARG A 326 -2.85 -9.77 -0.66
N GLN A 327 -3.08 -9.94 -1.96
CA GLN A 327 -4.40 -10.20 -2.54
C GLN A 327 -5.48 -9.23 -2.00
N ASP A 328 -5.10 -7.98 -1.78
CA ASP A 328 -5.94 -6.93 -1.20
C ASP A 328 -6.50 -5.97 -2.27
N GLY A 329 -6.21 -6.24 -3.54
CA GLY A 329 -6.60 -5.44 -4.69
C GLY A 329 -5.69 -4.23 -4.92
N VAL A 330 -4.71 -3.97 -4.05
CA VAL A 330 -3.70 -2.92 -4.19
C VAL A 330 -2.38 -3.56 -4.61
N VAL A 331 -2.04 -3.43 -5.89
CA VAL A 331 -0.78 -3.90 -6.45
C VAL A 331 0.40 -3.27 -5.71
N GLU A 332 1.21 -4.08 -5.01
CA GLU A 332 2.42 -3.62 -4.33
C GLU A 332 3.56 -3.31 -5.30
N LEU A 333 3.62 -4.03 -6.42
CA LEU A 333 4.65 -3.85 -7.42
C LEU A 333 4.06 -3.94 -8.83
N ASP A 334 4.25 -2.88 -9.61
CA ASP A 334 3.85 -2.81 -11.01
C ASP A 334 5.07 -2.48 -11.87
N VAL A 335 5.44 -3.41 -12.74
CA VAL A 335 6.66 -3.34 -13.55
C VAL A 335 6.27 -3.27 -15.01
N GLU A 336 6.67 -2.21 -15.71
CA GLU A 336 6.56 -2.10 -17.15
C GLU A 336 7.92 -2.42 -17.80
N PHE A 337 7.88 -3.20 -18.87
CA PHE A 337 9.04 -3.68 -19.60
C PHE A 337 9.13 -2.99 -20.96
N ARG A 338 10.37 -2.79 -21.43
CA ARG A 338 10.68 -2.41 -22.80
C ARG A 338 11.85 -3.27 -23.26
N GLU A 339 11.73 -3.90 -24.43
CA GLU A 339 12.80 -4.76 -24.98
C GLU A 339 13.26 -5.84 -23.99
N ALA A 340 12.32 -6.44 -23.25
CA ALA A 340 12.54 -7.47 -22.23
C ALA A 340 13.35 -7.04 -20.99
N VAL A 341 13.58 -5.74 -20.76
CA VAL A 341 14.15 -5.20 -19.53
C VAL A 341 13.15 -4.29 -18.79
N PRO A 342 13.19 -4.21 -17.45
CA PRO A 342 12.40 -3.24 -16.70
C PRO A 342 12.74 -1.81 -17.13
N HIS A 343 11.71 -1.02 -17.44
CA HIS A 343 11.86 0.40 -17.76
C HIS A 343 11.21 1.29 -16.70
N ARG A 344 10.09 0.85 -16.13
CA ARG A 344 9.36 1.60 -15.11
C ARG A 344 8.88 0.67 -14.02
N VAL A 345 9.04 1.08 -12.77
CA VAL A 345 8.61 0.29 -11.60
C VAL A 345 7.89 1.19 -10.63
N GLU A 346 6.62 0.89 -10.38
CA GLU A 346 5.84 1.48 -9.29
C GLU A 346 5.83 0.52 -8.10
N GLN A 347 6.07 1.06 -6.91
CA GLN A 347 6.04 0.31 -5.67
C GLN A 347 5.11 1.01 -4.67
N ARG A 348 4.24 0.23 -4.04
CA ARG A 348 3.36 0.65 -2.95
C ARG A 348 3.62 -0.25 -1.75
N GLY A 349 3.93 0.34 -0.61
CA GLY A 349 4.15 -0.42 0.61
C GLY A 349 4.10 0.45 1.87
N PRO A 350 4.50 -0.09 3.02
CA PRO A 350 4.50 0.63 4.30
C PRO A 350 5.38 1.90 4.29
N ALA A 351 6.39 1.95 3.42
CA ALA A 351 7.27 3.11 3.25
C ALA A 351 6.68 4.23 2.38
N GLY A 352 5.47 4.04 1.84
CA GLY A 352 4.80 4.97 0.92
C GLY A 352 4.84 4.50 -0.53
N PHE A 353 4.61 5.43 -1.45
CA PHE A 353 4.69 5.19 -2.89
C PHE A 353 6.06 5.61 -3.42
N SER A 354 6.63 4.79 -4.30
CA SER A 354 7.79 5.17 -5.11
C SER A 354 7.63 4.75 -6.57
N LEU A 355 8.24 5.52 -7.45
CA LEU A 355 8.30 5.28 -8.88
C LEU A 355 9.74 5.40 -9.35
N LEU A 356 10.26 4.33 -9.94
CA LEU A 356 11.59 4.29 -10.54
C LEU A 356 11.44 4.27 -12.06
N GLU A 357 12.21 5.11 -12.74
CA GLU A 357 12.37 5.02 -14.19
C GLU A 357 13.82 4.71 -14.53
N TYR A 358 14.01 3.61 -15.24
CA TYR A 358 15.33 3.18 -15.71
C TYR A 358 15.69 3.90 -17.01
N GLY A 359 16.95 4.32 -17.09
CA GLY A 359 17.54 4.81 -18.33
C GLY A 359 18.02 3.61 -19.16
N ASN A 360 19.12 3.00 -18.71
CA ASN A 360 19.63 1.73 -19.21
C ASN A 360 19.63 0.76 -18.03
N TYR A 361 18.71 -0.20 -17.99
CA TYR A 361 18.64 -1.15 -16.87
C TYR A 361 20.02 -1.84 -16.66
N PRO A 362 20.57 -1.86 -15.42
CA PRO A 362 19.92 -1.54 -14.14
C PRO A 362 20.12 -0.09 -13.62
N GLU A 363 20.68 0.81 -14.41
CA GLU A 363 20.88 2.22 -14.05
C GLU A 363 19.56 2.99 -13.96
N VAL A 364 19.34 3.61 -12.81
CA VAL A 364 18.11 4.37 -12.54
C VAL A 364 18.30 5.83 -12.93
N ARG A 365 17.39 6.33 -13.77
CA ARG A 365 17.40 7.71 -14.26
C ARG A 365 16.72 8.66 -13.29
N THR A 366 15.58 8.25 -12.73
CA THR A 366 14.80 9.04 -11.78
C THR A 366 14.18 8.14 -10.73
N ILE A 367 14.08 8.67 -9.51
CA ILE A 367 13.37 8.03 -8.41
C ILE A 367 12.44 9.07 -7.80
N ARG A 368 11.14 8.81 -7.86
CA ARG A 368 10.10 9.65 -7.30
C ARG A 368 9.55 8.99 -6.03
N PHE A 369 9.40 9.77 -4.97
CA PHE A 369 8.66 9.38 -3.77
C PHE A 369 7.46 10.29 -3.57
N GLU A 370 6.33 9.70 -3.18
CA GLU A 370 5.12 10.45 -2.83
C GLU A 370 4.71 10.13 -1.38
N ASN A 371 4.91 11.12 -0.51
CA ASN A 371 4.42 11.13 0.87
C ASN A 371 3.54 12.39 1.05
N ASP A 372 3.78 13.20 2.08
CA ASP A 372 3.13 14.53 2.25
C ASP A 372 3.54 15.54 1.15
N GLU A 373 4.75 15.38 0.63
CA GLU A 373 5.27 16.08 -0.53
C GLU A 373 5.77 15.08 -1.58
N VAL A 374 5.94 15.58 -2.79
CA VAL A 374 6.48 14.80 -3.90
C VAL A 374 7.93 15.20 -4.10
N THR A 375 8.83 14.22 -4.08
CA THR A 375 10.27 14.42 -4.32
C THR A 375 10.72 13.57 -5.49
N VAL A 376 11.54 14.14 -6.37
CA VAL A 376 12.13 13.44 -7.52
C VAL A 376 13.63 13.59 -7.47
N TYR A 377 14.33 12.48 -7.28
CA TYR A 377 15.79 12.41 -7.29
C TYR A 377 16.28 12.06 -8.69
N TYR A 378 17.38 12.68 -9.08
CA TYR A 378 18.11 12.43 -10.31
C TYR A 378 19.49 11.86 -9.96
N PRO A 379 19.64 10.52 -9.91
CA PRO A 379 20.92 9.87 -9.69
C PRO A 379 21.97 10.30 -10.70
N ILE A 380 23.23 10.34 -10.24
CA ILE A 380 24.38 10.40 -11.13
C ILE A 380 24.45 9.05 -11.86
N ALA A 381 24.52 9.10 -13.20
CA ALA A 381 24.69 7.90 -14.02
C ALA A 381 25.84 7.02 -13.49
N GLU A 382 25.68 5.70 -13.57
CA GLU A 382 26.63 4.69 -13.07
C GLU A 382 26.84 4.65 -11.53
N ARG A 383 26.30 5.60 -10.75
CA ARG A 383 26.41 5.57 -9.27
C ARG A 383 25.28 4.82 -8.58
N LEU A 384 24.12 4.70 -9.23
CA LEU A 384 22.96 4.01 -8.67
C LEU A 384 22.40 2.98 -9.65
N GLU A 385 22.75 1.73 -9.41
CA GLU A 385 22.19 0.56 -10.07
C GLU A 385 21.22 -0.14 -9.12
N ILE A 386 20.00 -0.40 -9.58
CA ILE A 386 19.01 -1.14 -8.80
C ILE A 386 18.59 -2.37 -9.61
N LEU A 387 19.05 -3.54 -9.18
CA LEU A 387 18.68 -4.81 -9.79
C LEU A 387 17.32 -5.27 -9.27
N LEU A 388 16.31 -5.17 -10.13
CA LEU A 388 14.96 -5.67 -9.83
C LEU A 388 14.87 -7.18 -10.01
N LEU A 389 15.40 -7.70 -11.11
CA LEU A 389 15.29 -9.10 -11.49
C LEU A 389 16.53 -9.89 -11.09
N ASP A 390 16.33 -11.14 -10.66
CA ASP A 390 17.41 -12.06 -10.35
C ASP A 390 18.20 -12.42 -11.64
N PRO A 391 19.49 -12.04 -11.75
CA PRO A 391 20.30 -12.28 -12.95
C PRO A 391 20.45 -13.75 -13.33
N GLU A 392 20.30 -14.69 -12.38
CA GLU A 392 20.37 -16.12 -12.69
C GLU A 392 19.13 -16.60 -13.46
N THR A 393 18.02 -15.89 -13.33
CA THR A 393 16.72 -16.28 -13.91
C THR A 393 16.30 -15.39 -15.07
N ALA A 394 16.62 -14.09 -14.98
CA ALA A 394 16.44 -13.14 -16.05
C ALA A 394 17.61 -13.27 -17.04
N ALA A 395 17.48 -14.22 -17.97
CA ALA A 395 18.41 -14.31 -19.08
C ALA A 395 18.18 -13.12 -20.02
N PHE A 396 18.77 -11.95 -19.70
CA PHE A 396 18.88 -10.79 -20.59
C PHE A 396 19.89 -11.03 -21.73
N GLY A 397 19.91 -12.26 -22.28
CA GLY A 397 20.75 -12.61 -23.41
C GLY A 397 20.29 -11.90 -24.68
N ASP A 398 21.19 -11.82 -25.66
CA ASP A 398 20.92 -11.24 -26.99
C ASP A 398 19.56 -11.74 -27.53
N PRO A 399 18.60 -10.86 -27.85
CA PRO A 399 17.34 -11.24 -28.50
C PRO A 399 17.54 -12.04 -29.80
N ALA A 400 18.73 -11.95 -30.41
CA ALA A 400 19.11 -12.72 -31.60
C ALA A 400 19.56 -14.16 -31.32
N ASP A 401 19.66 -14.60 -30.06
CA ASP A 401 19.97 -15.99 -29.74
C ASP A 401 18.77 -16.91 -30.03
N GLU A 402 18.83 -17.63 -31.15
CA GLU A 402 17.78 -18.57 -31.58
C GLU A 402 17.52 -19.72 -30.58
N ASN A 403 18.44 -19.99 -29.65
CA ASN A 403 18.29 -20.99 -28.60
C ASN A 403 17.65 -20.45 -27.31
N ARG A 404 17.34 -19.15 -27.25
CA ARG A 404 16.69 -18.53 -26.10
C ARG A 404 15.25 -19.04 -25.97
N LEU A 405 14.86 -19.38 -24.75
CA LEU A 405 13.47 -19.73 -24.46
C LEU A 405 12.57 -18.49 -24.62
N PRO A 406 11.33 -18.65 -25.11
CA PRO A 406 10.32 -17.59 -25.07
C PRO A 406 10.18 -17.01 -23.66
N ALA A 407 9.90 -15.71 -23.55
CA ALA A 407 9.83 -15.04 -22.23
C ALA A 407 8.81 -15.70 -21.29
N VAL A 408 7.70 -16.19 -21.86
CA VAL A 408 6.63 -16.93 -21.16
C VAL A 408 7.07 -18.28 -20.57
N LEU A 409 8.21 -18.81 -21.01
CA LEU A 409 8.83 -20.06 -20.50
C LEU A 409 10.11 -19.80 -19.69
N GLN A 410 10.43 -18.53 -19.38
CA GLN A 410 11.55 -18.18 -18.52
C GLN A 410 11.06 -18.05 -17.08
N PRO A 411 11.75 -18.66 -16.09
CA PRO A 411 11.44 -18.37 -14.70
C PRO A 411 11.76 -16.89 -14.44
N LEU A 412 10.76 -16.14 -13.97
CA LEU A 412 10.96 -14.75 -13.56
C LEU A 412 10.99 -14.67 -12.04
N ARG A 413 12.04 -14.09 -11.48
CA ARG A 413 12.16 -13.87 -10.03
C ARG A 413 12.66 -12.46 -9.76
N LEU A 414 12.12 -11.87 -8.69
CA LEU A 414 12.70 -10.68 -8.10
C LEU A 414 14.05 -11.03 -7.48
N HIS A 415 14.99 -10.09 -7.57
CA HIS A 415 16.28 -10.21 -6.90
C HIS A 415 16.07 -10.40 -5.38
N PRO A 416 16.84 -11.26 -4.68
CA PRO A 416 16.58 -11.61 -3.26
C PRO A 416 16.62 -10.45 -2.28
N GLN A 417 17.35 -9.38 -2.61
CA GLN A 417 17.39 -8.15 -1.81
C GLN A 417 16.21 -7.22 -2.13
N GLY A 418 15.38 -7.57 -3.12
CA GLY A 418 14.17 -6.87 -3.53
C GLY A 418 14.41 -5.41 -3.94
N LEU A 419 13.34 -4.74 -4.37
CA LEU A 419 13.32 -3.30 -4.56
C LEU A 419 13.20 -2.61 -3.18
N LEU A 420 14.24 -2.73 -2.34
CA LEU A 420 14.36 -1.91 -1.14
C LEU A 420 15.02 -0.60 -1.56
N VAL A 421 14.20 0.38 -1.93
CA VAL A 421 14.70 1.71 -2.24
C VAL A 421 15.09 2.38 -0.92
N ASP A 422 16.36 2.26 -0.55
CA ASP A 422 16.95 3.01 0.55
C ASP A 422 17.08 4.48 0.16
N ARG A 423 16.24 5.34 0.75
CA ARG A 423 16.24 6.79 0.46
C ARG A 423 17.60 7.41 0.74
N ASP A 424 18.31 6.96 1.78
CA ASP A 424 19.63 7.52 2.10
C ASP A 424 20.65 7.15 1.00
N ALA A 425 20.54 5.94 0.43
CA ALA A 425 21.35 5.54 -0.71
C ALA A 425 20.99 6.34 -1.97
N VAL A 426 19.70 6.62 -2.20
CA VAL A 426 19.27 7.47 -3.31
C VAL A 426 19.84 8.87 -3.17
N GLU A 427 19.71 9.49 -2.00
CA GLU A 427 20.22 10.83 -1.71
C GLU A 427 21.74 10.93 -1.91
N ARG A 428 22.50 9.97 -1.40
CA ARG A 428 23.96 9.93 -1.57
C ARG A 428 24.41 9.81 -3.02
N ASN A 429 23.59 9.23 -3.89
CA ASN A 429 23.93 9.03 -5.29
C ASN A 429 23.25 10.02 -6.24
N ALA A 430 22.44 10.94 -5.73
CA ALA A 430 21.74 11.96 -6.50
C ALA A 430 22.65 13.16 -6.83
N ALA A 431 22.50 13.68 -8.05
CA ALA A 431 23.06 14.98 -8.45
C ALA A 431 22.12 16.13 -8.10
N TYR A 432 20.81 15.88 -8.20
CA TYR A 432 19.77 16.86 -7.91
C TYR A 432 18.55 16.20 -7.29
N VAL A 433 17.82 16.96 -6.49
CA VAL A 433 16.47 16.62 -6.02
C VAL A 433 15.52 17.77 -6.30
N GLU A 434 14.35 17.44 -6.84
CA GLU A 434 13.26 18.35 -7.11
C GLU A 434 12.12 18.10 -6.11
N HIS A 435 11.57 19.18 -5.55
CA HIS A 435 10.44 19.15 -4.62
C HIS A 435 9.21 19.76 -5.28
N PHE A 436 8.09 19.06 -5.21
CA PHE A 436 6.81 19.48 -5.77
C PHE A 436 5.76 19.53 -4.68
N ARG A 437 4.88 20.54 -4.76
CA ARG A 437 3.62 20.52 -4.05
C ARG A 437 2.72 19.44 -4.67
N TYR A 438 1.87 18.82 -3.87
CA TYR A 438 0.97 17.78 -4.37
C TYR A 438 0.10 18.29 -5.53
N GLY A 439 0.09 17.57 -6.65
CA GLY A 439 -0.63 17.95 -7.87
C GLY A 439 0.02 19.04 -8.73
N ALA A 440 1.16 19.62 -8.32
CA ALA A 440 1.88 20.60 -9.13
C ALA A 440 2.63 19.95 -10.30
N GLN A 441 2.72 20.65 -11.43
CA GLN A 441 3.47 20.21 -12.61
C GLN A 441 4.93 20.69 -12.64
N ARG A 442 5.29 21.65 -11.79
CA ARG A 442 6.62 22.24 -11.69
C ARG A 442 7.14 22.14 -10.26
N PRO A 443 8.45 21.95 -10.05
CA PRO A 443 9.02 21.95 -8.72
C PRO A 443 9.03 23.37 -8.16
N TYR A 444 8.79 23.49 -6.85
CA TYR A 444 8.94 24.75 -6.13
C TYR A 444 10.34 24.91 -5.53
N ARG A 445 11.12 23.82 -5.49
CA ARG A 445 12.52 23.82 -5.05
C ARG A 445 13.31 22.78 -5.83
N VAL A 446 14.50 23.16 -6.28
CA VAL A 446 15.50 22.26 -6.86
C VAL A 446 16.78 22.41 -6.06
N THR A 447 17.34 21.29 -5.58
CA THR A 447 18.57 21.27 -4.79
C THR A 447 19.63 20.45 -5.49
N GLU A 448 20.79 21.05 -5.74
CA GLU A 448 22.00 20.38 -6.22
C GLU A 448 22.68 19.67 -5.04
N LEU A 449 23.07 18.41 -5.25
CA LEU A 449 23.63 17.53 -4.22
C LEU A 449 25.02 17.03 -4.63
N ALA A 450 25.88 16.83 -3.64
CA ALA A 450 27.11 16.06 -3.76
C ALA A 450 27.22 15.07 -2.60
N ASP A 451 27.22 13.79 -2.92
CA ASP A 451 27.25 12.69 -1.94
C ASP A 451 26.16 12.82 -0.85
N GLY A 452 24.97 13.30 -1.24
CA GLY A 452 23.82 13.54 -0.35
C GLY A 452 23.87 14.86 0.42
N VAL A 453 24.93 15.66 0.25
CA VAL A 453 25.08 16.97 0.90
C VAL A 453 24.60 18.07 -0.05
N PRO A 454 23.69 18.98 0.37
CA PRO A 454 23.28 20.10 -0.47
C PRO A 454 24.45 21.04 -0.75
N LEU A 455 24.54 21.49 -2.00
CA LEU A 455 25.51 22.49 -2.47
C LEU A 455 24.83 23.82 -2.80
N ARG A 456 23.66 23.75 -3.44
CA ARG A 456 22.90 24.91 -3.89
C ARG A 456 21.43 24.55 -3.97
N SER A 457 20.53 25.44 -3.57
CA SER A 457 19.11 25.30 -3.84
C SER A 457 18.56 26.54 -4.53
N VAL A 458 17.52 26.32 -5.34
CA VAL A 458 16.80 27.34 -6.10
C VAL A 458 15.31 27.11 -5.84
N GLU A 459 14.59 28.14 -5.44
CA GLU A 459 13.21 28.06 -4.98
C GLU A 459 12.31 29.07 -5.70
N ASP A 460 11.10 28.60 -6.04
CA ASP A 460 9.95 29.36 -6.52
C ASP A 460 8.90 29.33 -5.40
N LEU A 461 8.91 30.36 -4.55
CA LEU A 461 8.07 30.46 -3.37
C LEU A 461 6.65 30.94 -3.71
N THR A 462 6.53 31.75 -4.75
CA THR A 462 5.28 32.35 -5.25
C THR A 462 4.49 31.39 -6.16
N GLY A 463 5.17 30.43 -6.79
CA GLY A 463 4.59 29.46 -7.72
C GLY A 463 4.34 30.02 -9.12
N ASP A 464 5.00 31.13 -9.49
CA ASP A 464 4.82 31.79 -10.79
C ASP A 464 5.76 31.25 -11.89
N GLY A 465 6.68 30.35 -11.51
CA GLY A 465 7.68 29.75 -12.37
C GLY A 465 9.01 30.51 -12.43
N SER A 466 9.15 31.61 -11.69
CA SER A 466 10.38 32.39 -11.54
C SER A 466 11.12 31.98 -10.28
N VAL A 467 12.42 32.28 -10.23
CA VAL A 467 13.23 32.01 -9.03
C VAL A 467 13.08 33.18 -8.06
N ASP A 468 12.54 32.90 -6.88
CA ASP A 468 12.40 33.88 -5.80
C ASP A 468 13.58 33.83 -4.84
N HIS A 469 14.23 32.67 -4.70
CA HIS A 469 15.22 32.46 -3.66
C HIS A 469 16.31 31.46 -4.08
N ILE A 470 17.56 31.81 -3.81
CA ILE A 470 18.73 30.94 -4.04
C ILE A 470 19.48 30.81 -2.72
N LEU A 471 19.85 29.58 -2.32
CA LEU A 471 20.75 29.32 -1.21
C LEU A 471 22.01 28.59 -1.70
N ILE A 472 23.15 28.93 -1.10
CA ILE A 472 24.44 28.27 -1.29
C ILE A 472 24.83 27.63 0.03
N TYR A 473 25.25 26.37 -0.04
CA TYR A 473 25.57 25.54 1.12
C TYR A 473 27.06 25.22 1.18
N ARG A 474 27.55 25.01 2.40
CA ARG A 474 28.88 24.45 2.69
C ARG A 474 28.73 23.41 3.80
N ASP A 475 29.25 22.22 3.57
CA ASP A 475 29.14 21.09 4.50
C ASP A 475 27.70 20.81 4.96
N GLY A 476 26.73 21.00 4.04
CA GLY A 476 25.30 20.78 4.27
C GLY A 476 24.57 21.91 5.00
N GLN A 477 25.27 22.97 5.39
CA GLN A 477 24.68 24.13 6.07
C GLN A 477 24.60 25.33 5.12
N PRO A 478 23.51 26.14 5.18
CA PRO A 478 23.44 27.36 4.39
C PRO A 478 24.58 28.31 4.79
N MET A 479 25.18 28.95 3.80
CA MET A 479 26.28 29.91 3.94
C MET A 479 25.86 31.29 3.44
N GLU A 480 25.23 31.34 2.27
CA GLU A 480 24.76 32.56 1.61
C GLU A 480 23.40 32.32 0.97
N GLY A 481 22.57 33.36 0.92
CA GLY A 481 21.27 33.33 0.27
C GLY A 481 20.98 34.62 -0.49
N MET A 482 20.06 34.56 -1.44
CA MET A 482 19.62 35.69 -2.26
C MET A 482 18.11 35.62 -2.46
N ARG A 483 17.36 36.68 -2.18
CA ARG A 483 15.91 36.75 -2.44
C ARG A 483 15.51 37.89 -3.37
N ASP A 484 14.59 37.58 -4.29
CA ASP A 484 13.82 38.53 -5.07
C ASP A 484 12.47 38.69 -4.38
N LEU A 485 12.27 39.81 -3.69
CA LEU A 485 11.03 40.05 -2.95
C LEU A 485 9.98 40.77 -3.82
N LEU A 486 10.40 41.30 -4.97
CA LEU A 486 9.57 42.14 -5.83
C LEU A 486 9.09 41.40 -7.08
N GLY A 487 9.55 40.16 -7.32
CA GLY A 487 9.29 39.39 -8.53
C GLY A 487 9.89 40.05 -9.76
N SER A 488 11.01 40.75 -9.60
CA SER A 488 11.61 41.60 -10.63
C SER A 488 12.61 40.85 -11.53
N GLY A 489 12.98 39.63 -11.15
CA GLY A 489 14.10 38.85 -11.67
C GLY A 489 15.46 39.32 -11.14
N ARG A 490 15.49 40.21 -10.14
CA ARG A 490 16.71 40.70 -9.48
C ARG A 490 16.60 40.38 -7.99
N PHE A 491 17.71 39.96 -7.41
CA PHE A 491 17.76 39.68 -5.98
C PHE A 491 18.10 40.95 -5.21
N GLU A 492 17.12 41.52 -4.49
CA GLU A 492 17.33 42.71 -3.67
C GLU A 492 17.88 42.38 -2.28
N VAL A 493 17.74 41.14 -1.82
CA VAL A 493 18.17 40.73 -0.47
C VAL A 493 19.32 39.74 -0.57
N LEU A 494 20.41 40.03 0.13
CA LEU A 494 21.49 39.09 0.41
C LEU A 494 21.39 38.59 1.84
N GLU A 495 21.52 37.28 2.03
CA GLU A 495 21.50 36.60 3.30
C GLU A 495 22.89 36.01 3.59
N GLN A 496 23.35 36.12 4.82
CA GLN A 496 24.59 35.50 5.27
C GLN A 496 24.32 34.64 6.50
N TYR A 497 24.90 33.45 6.49
CA TYR A 497 24.67 32.43 7.50
C TYR A 497 25.98 32.07 8.23
N ARG A 498 25.84 31.73 9.52
CA ARG A 498 26.92 31.26 10.38
C ARG A 498 26.40 30.08 11.19
N ASP A 499 27.09 28.94 11.11
CA ASP A 499 26.67 27.68 11.75
C ASP A 499 25.22 27.28 11.38
N GLY A 500 24.85 27.49 10.11
CA GLY A 500 23.53 27.23 9.56
C GLY A 500 22.42 28.19 9.98
N ARG A 501 22.74 29.26 10.73
CA ARG A 501 21.77 30.28 11.17
C ARG A 501 21.99 31.60 10.45
N LEU A 502 20.89 32.24 10.04
CA LEU A 502 20.94 33.57 9.46
C LEU A 502 21.52 34.54 10.49
N TYR A 503 22.64 35.20 10.18
CA TYR A 503 23.26 36.19 11.06
C TYR A 503 23.28 37.58 10.45
N ARG A 504 23.06 37.72 9.13
CA ARG A 504 22.97 39.02 8.47
C ARG A 504 22.04 39.00 7.25
N LEU A 505 21.24 40.04 7.11
CA LEU A 505 20.55 40.42 5.87
C LEU A 505 21.13 41.74 5.36
N SER A 506 21.17 41.92 4.04
CA SER A 506 21.57 43.16 3.39
C SER A 506 20.65 43.42 2.20
N VAL A 507 20.10 44.62 2.09
CA VAL A 507 19.18 45.00 1.00
C VAL A 507 19.89 45.93 0.03
N ILE A 508 19.96 45.54 -1.23
CA ILE A 508 20.63 46.24 -2.33
C ILE A 508 19.63 46.45 -3.46
N SER A 509 19.16 47.68 -3.64
CA SER A 509 18.16 47.98 -4.69
C SER A 509 18.76 48.03 -6.11
N GLU A 510 20.07 48.26 -6.23
CA GLU A 510 20.76 48.43 -7.51
C GLU A 510 22.09 47.65 -7.58
N PRO A 511 22.34 46.87 -8.65
CA PRO A 511 23.59 46.10 -8.78
C PRO A 511 24.84 47.00 -8.72
N GLY A 512 25.78 46.66 -7.85
CA GLY A 512 27.06 47.35 -7.70
C GLY A 512 27.05 48.56 -6.75
N GLN A 513 25.93 48.85 -6.07
CA GLN A 513 25.86 49.83 -5.00
C GLN A 513 26.04 49.19 -3.62
N ALA A 514 26.35 50.00 -2.60
CA ALA A 514 26.32 49.59 -1.21
C ALA A 514 24.89 49.22 -0.78
N ALA A 515 24.76 48.38 0.24
CA ALA A 515 23.45 48.02 0.78
C ALA A 515 22.86 49.22 1.55
N GLU A 516 21.59 49.51 1.29
CA GLU A 516 20.84 50.59 1.95
C GLU A 516 20.41 50.21 3.36
N PHE A 517 20.30 48.90 3.61
CA PHE A 517 19.85 48.36 4.88
C PHE A 517 20.63 47.09 5.22
N TYR A 518 21.02 46.97 6.49
CA TYR A 518 21.59 45.77 7.07
C TYR A 518 20.83 45.40 8.32
N GLN A 519 20.66 44.09 8.53
CA GLN A 519 20.08 43.56 9.76
C GLN A 519 20.96 42.41 10.24
N GLU A 520 21.53 42.52 11.43
CA GLU A 520 22.39 41.52 12.03
C GLU A 520 21.68 40.84 13.20
N PHE A 521 21.68 39.51 13.20
CA PHE A 521 21.04 38.68 14.21
C PHE A 521 22.12 38.06 15.10
N ASN A 522 22.42 38.71 16.22
CA ASN A 522 23.31 38.20 17.27
C ASN A 522 22.57 38.21 18.62
N ASP A 523 23.30 38.24 19.75
CA ASP A 523 22.70 38.45 21.09
C ASP A 523 21.84 39.72 21.18
N LEU A 524 22.20 40.72 20.35
CA LEU A 524 21.38 41.86 20.02
C LEU A 524 21.09 41.81 18.53
N GLU A 525 19.85 42.11 18.17
CA GLU A 525 19.49 42.35 16.78
C GLU A 525 19.84 43.81 16.46
N ILE A 526 20.60 44.02 15.39
CA ILE A 526 21.11 45.34 15.00
C ILE A 526 20.61 45.67 13.60
N LEU A 527 19.86 46.76 13.45
CA LEU A 527 19.42 47.27 12.16
C LEU A 527 20.24 48.51 11.81
N ARG A 528 20.69 48.63 10.57
CA ARG A 528 21.48 49.75 10.07
C ARG A 528 20.93 50.25 8.76
N TRP A 529 20.88 51.57 8.58
CA TRP A 529 20.49 52.22 7.34
C TRP A 529 21.61 53.11 6.84
N ASP A 530 21.90 53.01 5.56
CA ASP A 530 22.83 53.83 4.79
C ASP A 530 22.01 54.54 3.70
N PHE A 531 21.60 55.77 3.98
CA PHE A 531 20.66 56.50 3.13
C PHE A 531 21.33 57.12 1.91
N ASP A 532 22.61 57.47 2.01
CA ASP A 532 23.36 58.06 0.91
C ASP A 532 24.17 57.03 0.08
N ARG A 533 24.18 55.78 0.54
CA ARG A 533 24.73 54.58 -0.14
C ARG A 533 26.25 54.64 -0.31
N ASP A 534 26.95 55.27 0.62
CA ASP A 534 28.41 55.37 0.60
C ASP A 534 29.11 54.12 1.20
N GLY A 535 28.35 53.20 1.77
CA GLY A 535 28.81 51.98 2.45
C GLY A 535 28.96 52.13 3.96
N ILE A 536 28.64 53.30 4.51
CA ILE A 536 28.79 53.66 5.91
C ILE A 536 27.40 54.00 6.49
N PRO A 537 26.91 53.24 7.47
CA PRO A 537 25.57 53.48 8.03
C PRO A 537 25.40 54.86 8.68
N ASP A 538 24.30 55.55 8.33
CA ASP A 538 23.84 56.80 8.93
C ASP A 538 23.09 56.57 10.25
N VAL A 539 22.37 55.44 10.34
CA VAL A 539 21.51 55.10 11.48
C VAL A 539 21.77 53.67 11.90
N GLU A 540 21.85 53.45 13.21
CA GLU A 540 21.89 52.12 13.81
C GLU A 540 20.83 52.00 14.92
N GLU A 541 20.06 50.92 14.91
CA GLU A 541 19.13 50.54 15.96
C GLU A 541 19.56 49.21 16.56
N ARG A 542 19.44 49.08 17.88
CA ARG A 542 19.75 47.84 18.61
C ARG A 542 18.55 47.37 19.40
N TYR A 543 18.27 46.09 19.29
CA TYR A 543 17.14 45.42 19.90
C TYR A 543 17.60 44.26 20.79
N PHE A 544 16.89 44.07 21.91
CA PHE A 544 17.00 42.87 22.75
C PHE A 544 15.63 42.19 22.77
N GLY A 545 15.53 41.04 22.09
CA GLY A 545 14.22 40.51 21.68
C GLY A 545 13.49 41.54 20.80
N ASP A 546 12.20 41.73 21.02
CA ASP A 546 11.38 42.67 20.23
C ASP A 546 11.47 44.13 20.72
N GLN A 547 12.39 44.45 21.64
CA GLN A 547 12.46 45.78 22.28
C GLN A 547 13.65 46.59 21.79
N LEU A 548 13.37 47.78 21.23
CA LEU A 548 14.38 48.77 20.88
C LEU A 548 15.03 49.31 22.16
N ILE A 549 16.33 49.06 22.34
CA ILE A 549 17.08 49.52 23.51
C ILE A 549 17.92 50.77 23.21
N MET A 550 18.28 50.97 21.94
CA MET A 550 19.15 52.07 21.51
C MET A 550 18.95 52.42 20.05
N ARG A 551 18.99 53.71 19.73
CA ARG A 551 19.11 54.24 18.36
C ARG A 551 20.26 55.24 18.29
N LEU A 552 21.06 55.15 17.25
CA LEU A 552 22.25 55.97 17.00
C LEU A 552 22.12 56.64 15.65
N TYR A 553 22.49 57.92 15.56
CA TYR A 553 22.57 58.66 14.29
C TYR A 553 23.99 59.19 14.10
N ALA A 554 24.49 59.17 12.86
CA ALA A 554 25.72 59.83 12.44
C ALA A 554 25.35 61.16 11.76
N SER A 555 25.34 62.26 12.52
CA SER A 555 24.80 63.54 12.04
C SER A 555 25.61 64.18 10.90
N GLY A 556 26.86 63.74 10.73
CA GLY A 556 27.79 64.21 9.70
C GLY A 556 27.91 63.34 8.46
N ALA A 557 27.16 62.22 8.36
CA ALA A 557 27.32 61.21 7.30
C ALA A 557 28.79 60.74 7.14
N ASP A 558 29.47 60.50 8.27
CA ASP A 558 30.87 60.06 8.33
C ASP A 558 31.04 58.71 9.05
N GLY A 559 29.92 58.06 9.39
CA GLY A 559 29.86 56.81 10.17
C GLY A 559 30.18 56.96 11.66
N VAL A 560 30.45 58.18 12.13
CA VAL A 560 30.67 58.42 13.55
C VAL A 560 29.33 58.71 14.20
N PHE A 561 28.79 57.70 14.90
CA PHE A 561 27.56 57.84 15.68
C PHE A 561 27.74 58.82 16.85
N ASP A 562 27.34 60.08 16.65
CA ASP A 562 27.50 61.19 17.59
C ASP A 562 26.22 61.55 18.35
N LEU A 563 25.07 60.97 17.96
CA LEU A 563 23.76 61.21 18.57
C LEU A 563 23.10 59.90 19.05
N PRO A 564 23.39 59.43 20.28
CA PRO A 564 22.75 58.26 20.86
C PRO A 564 21.43 58.59 21.58
N ILE A 565 20.39 57.79 21.34
CA ILE A 565 19.10 57.80 22.04
C ILE A 565 18.91 56.43 22.70
N GLY A 566 18.97 56.38 24.04
CA GLY A 566 18.79 55.15 24.80
C GLY A 566 17.37 55.01 25.34
N PHE A 567 16.79 53.81 25.20
CA PHE A 567 15.42 53.49 25.62
C PHE A 567 15.35 52.53 26.82
N LEU A 568 16.51 52.05 27.29
CA LEU A 568 16.68 51.13 28.43
C LEU A 568 15.97 51.57 29.72
N ARG A 569 15.86 52.88 29.98
CA ARG A 569 15.17 53.41 31.17
C ARG A 569 13.65 53.25 31.12
N GLU A 570 13.05 53.22 29.93
CA GLU A 570 11.61 53.04 29.74
C GLU A 570 11.21 51.56 29.84
N ILE A 571 12.10 50.65 29.43
CA ILE A 571 11.93 49.21 29.54
C ILE A 571 12.04 48.73 31.01
N LEU A 572 13.03 49.22 31.77
CA LEU A 572 13.16 48.88 33.19
C LEU A 572 12.02 49.46 34.04
N ASN A 573 11.45 50.61 33.64
CA ASN A 573 10.31 51.21 34.32
C ASN A 573 8.95 50.61 33.92
N SER A 574 8.87 49.83 32.84
CA SER A 574 7.63 49.17 32.40
C SER A 574 7.44 47.76 32.99
N GLY A 575 8.44 47.23 33.72
CA GLY A 575 8.34 45.98 34.49
C GLY A 575 8.38 44.70 33.65
N ILE A 576 8.90 44.75 32.43
CA ILE A 576 8.85 43.63 31.47
C ILE A 576 10.09 42.71 31.58
N ILE A 577 11.16 43.13 32.27
CA ILE A 577 12.34 42.29 32.53
C ILE A 577 12.69 42.43 34.04
N GLU A 578 12.76 41.29 34.75
CA GLU A 578 13.26 41.20 36.14
C GLU A 578 14.79 41.13 36.20
#